data_AF-A0A399ZV17-F1
#
_entry.id   AF-A0A399ZV17-F1
#
_cell.length_a   1.000
_cell.length_b   1.000
_cell.length_c   1.000
_cell.angle_alpha   90.00
_cell.angle_beta   90.00
_cell.angle_gamma   90.00
#
_symmetry.space_group_name_H-M   'P 1'
#
loop_
_entity.id
_entity.type
_entity.pdbx_description
1 polymer ?
#
loop_
_entity_poly.entity_id
_entity_poly.type
_entity_poly.pdbx_seq_one_letter_code
_entity_poly.pdbx_strand_id
1 'polypeptide(L)' 'MPTIWEEGPYRFFFYSGDREEPPYVHVEHEKNKAKFWLDPVRLQNSGRFNRSELNRIQKIIQANQAMLLEKWDDYFSD' A
#
# COMPACT_ATOMS: atom_id res chain seq x y z
N MET A 1 11.59 -4.95 7.39
CA MET A 1 10.27 -4.52 6.88
C MET A 1 9.37 -4.25 8.06
N PRO A 2 9.29 -2.99 8.54
CA PRO A 2 8.25 -2.64 9.49
C PRO A 2 6.90 -2.72 8.77
N THR A 3 5.94 -3.40 9.40
CA THR A 3 4.54 -3.27 9.00
C THR A 3 4.07 -1.88 9.41
N ILE A 4 3.46 -1.15 8.50
CA ILE A 4 3.03 0.24 8.76
C ILE A 4 1.58 0.24 9.20
N TRP A 5 0.78 -0.65 8.62
CA TRP A 5 -0.62 -0.81 8.94
C TRP A 5 -1.08 -2.24 8.65
N GLU A 6 -2.02 -2.74 9.43
CA GLU A 6 -2.69 -4.02 9.19
C GLU A 6 -4.20 -3.78 9.29
N GLU A 7 -4.92 -4.17 8.24
CA GLU A 7 -6.38 -4.10 8.24
C GLU A 7 -6.97 -5.48 7.92
N GLY A 8 -7.49 -6.13 8.96
CA GLY A 8 -7.97 -7.50 8.86
C GLY A 8 -6.84 -8.42 8.39
N PRO A 9 -6.98 -9.11 7.24
CA PRO A 9 -5.96 -10.02 6.75
C PRO A 9 -4.93 -9.35 5.82
N TYR A 10 -5.07 -8.05 5.53
CA TYR A 10 -4.19 -7.33 4.62
C TYR A 10 -3.10 -6.58 5.39
N ARG A 11 -1.85 -6.81 4.98
CA ARG A 11 -0.67 -6.19 5.57
C ARG A 11 -0.12 -5.11 4.65
N PHE A 12 0.05 -3.90 5.17
CA PHE A 12 0.54 -2.74 4.43
C PHE A 12 1.95 -2.35 4.89
N PHE A 13 2.86 -2.13 3.94
CA PHE A 13 4.25 -1.81 4.24
C PHE A 13 4.94 -1.04 3.11
N PHE A 14 6.04 -0.37 3.46
CA PHE A 14 6.97 0.25 2.51
C PHE A 14 8.31 -0.49 2.53
N TYR A 15 9.03 -0.43 1.43
CA TYR A 15 10.40 -0.89 1.34
C TYR A 15 11.32 0.34 1.39
N SER A 16 12.45 0.21 2.07
CA SER A 16 13.39 1.32 2.28
C SER A 16 14.06 1.81 0.99
N GLY A 17 13.98 1.05 -0.11
CA GLY A 17 14.58 1.40 -1.40
C GLY A 17 13.73 2.31 -2.28
N ASP A 18 12.51 2.67 -1.85
CA ASP A 18 11.51 3.27 -2.73
C ASP A 18 11.39 4.79 -2.67
N ARG A 19 12.43 5.43 -2.12
CA ARG A 19 12.51 6.88 -1.95
C ARG A 19 12.38 7.66 -3.26
N GLU A 20 12.75 7.05 -4.38
CA GLU A 20 12.78 7.71 -5.70
C GLU A 20 11.46 7.58 -6.49
N GLU A 21 10.51 6.76 -6.02
CA GLU A 21 9.21 6.59 -6.66
C GLU A 21 8.14 7.48 -5.99
N PRO A 22 7.05 7.83 -6.71
CA PRO A 22 5.89 8.50 -6.10
C PRO A 22 5.32 7.72 -4.91
N PRO A 23 4.58 8.36 -3.98
CA PRO A 23 4.06 7.68 -2.81
C PRO A 23 3.21 6.46 -3.15
N TYR A 24 3.58 5.31 -2.61
CA TYR A 24 2.90 4.05 -2.88
C TYR A 24 2.92 3.11 -1.67
N VAL A 25 2.06 2.10 -1.67
CA VAL A 25 2.01 1.08 -0.61
C VAL A 25 2.03 -0.33 -1.19
N HIS A 26 2.78 -1.23 -0.54
CA HIS A 26 2.66 -2.67 -0.78
C HIS A 26 1.59 -3.26 0.11
N VAL A 27 0.79 -4.16 -0.46
CA VAL A 27 -0.23 -4.92 0.25
C VAL A 27 0.08 -6.39 0.10
N GLU A 28 0.20 -7.10 1.21
CA GLU A 28 0.40 -8.55 1.24
C GLU A 28 -0.77 -9.24 1.96
N HIS A 29 -1.21 -10.37 1.41
CA HIS A 29 -2.16 -11.27 2.05
C HIS A 29 -1.80 -12.71 1.66
N GLU A 30 -1.46 -13.53 2.64
CA GLU A 30 -0.97 -14.91 2.45
C GLU A 30 0.23 -15.00 1.48
N LYS A 31 -0.01 -15.44 0.23
CA LYS A 31 0.99 -15.56 -0.85
C LYS A 31 0.81 -14.51 -1.95
N ASN A 32 -0.14 -13.59 -1.77
CA ASN A 32 -0.51 -12.58 -2.73
C ASN A 32 0.11 -11.23 -2.33
N LYS A 33 0.60 -10.51 -3.32
CA LYS A 33 1.21 -9.18 -3.15
C LYS A 33 0.69 -8.24 -4.21
N ALA A 34 0.26 -7.06 -3.81
CA ALA A 34 -0.16 -5.98 -4.68
C ALA A 34 0.62 -4.71 -4.36
N LYS A 35 0.68 -3.80 -5.33
CA LYS A 35 1.27 -2.46 -5.17
C LYS A 35 0.26 -1.42 -5.66
N PHE A 36 0.04 -0.40 -4.85
CA PHE A 36 -0.90 0.69 -5.11
C PHE A 36 -0.22 2.03 -4.92
N TRP A 37 -0.42 2.93 -5.87
CA TRP A 37 -0.10 4.35 -5.70
C TRP A 37 -1.03 4.96 -4.65
N LEU A 38 -0.53 5.97 -3.94
CA LEU A 38 -1.29 6.76 -2.98
C LEU A 38 -1.73 8.11 -3.56
N ASP A 39 -1.05 8.63 -4.59
CA ASP A 39 -1.42 9.87 -5.26
C ASP A 39 -1.31 9.77 -6.80
N PRO A 40 -2.44 9.70 -7.53
CA PRO A 40 -3.78 9.33 -7.06
C PRO A 40 -3.86 7.84 -6.70
N VAL A 41 -4.78 7.45 -5.80
CA VAL A 41 -4.92 6.04 -5.40
C VAL A 41 -5.27 5.14 -6.59
N ARG A 42 -4.30 4.35 -7.04
CA ARG A 42 -4.41 3.50 -8.24
C ARG A 42 -3.62 2.22 -8.08
N LEU A 43 -4.17 1.15 -8.64
CA LEU A 43 -3.47 -0.13 -8.73
C LEU A 43 -2.29 -0.01 -9.71
N GLN A 44 -1.07 -0.28 -9.22
CA GLN A 44 0.11 -0.42 -10.07
C GLN A 44 0.30 -1.88 -10.47
N ASN A 45 0.20 -2.80 -9.51
CA ASN A 45 0.39 -4.22 -9.73
C ASN A 45 -0.57 -5.04 -8.86
N SER A 46 -1.34 -5.94 -9.47
CA SER A 46 -2.25 -6.85 -8.78
C SER A 46 -1.54 -8.06 -8.16
N GLY A 47 -0.38 -8.44 -8.71
CA GLY A 47 0.36 -9.67 -8.42
C GLY A 47 -0.45 -10.95 -8.62
N ARG A 48 -1.31 -11.27 -7.65
CA ARG A 48 -2.17 -12.48 -7.64
C ARG A 48 -3.56 -12.25 -7.03
N PHE A 49 -3.89 -11.03 -6.65
CA PHE A 49 -5.20 -10.73 -6.09
C PHE A 49 -6.29 -10.75 -7.17
N ASN A 50 -7.46 -11.25 -6.79
CA ASN A 50 -8.64 -11.21 -7.64
C ASN A 50 -9.21 -9.79 -7.71
N ARG A 51 -9.94 -9.48 -8.78
CA ARG A 51 -10.50 -8.14 -9.02
C ARG A 51 -11.37 -7.62 -7.86
N SER A 52 -12.15 -8.50 -7.22
CA SER A 52 -12.96 -8.16 -6.04
C SER A 52 -12.12 -7.78 -4.82
N GLU A 53 -11.02 -8.50 -4.58
CA GLU A 53 -10.09 -8.18 -3.49
C GLU A 53 -9.37 -6.87 -3.75
N LEU A 54 -8.88 -6.66 -4.98
CA LEU A 54 -8.24 -5.41 -5.38
C LEU A 54 -9.17 -4.20 -5.18
N ASN A 55 -10.45 -4.32 -5.53
CA ASN A 55 -11.43 -3.27 -5.27
C ASN A 55 -11.63 -3.02 -3.77
N ARG A 56 -11.60 -4.06 -2.94
CA ARG A 56 -11.70 -3.92 -1.49
C ARG A 56 -10.47 -3.22 -0.92
N ILE A 57 -9.28 -3.68 -1.28
CA ILE A 57 -8.00 -3.09 -0.88
C ILE A 57 -7.94 -1.63 -1.32
N GLN A 58 -8.35 -1.33 -2.55
CA GLN A 58 -8.37 0.06 -3.05
C GLN A 58 -9.27 0.96 -2.21
N LYS A 59 -10.47 0.49 -1.82
CA LYS A 59 -11.37 1.26 -0.94
C LYS A 59 -10.75 1.52 0.44
N ILE A 60 -10.06 0.52 0.99
CA ILE A 60 -9.34 0.64 2.27
C ILE A 60 -8.24 1.68 2.16
N ILE A 61 -7.44 1.62 1.10
CA ILE A 61 -6.36 2.60 0.85
C ILE A 61 -6.94 3.99 0.65
N GLN A 62 -8.04 4.13 -0.10
CA GLN A 62 -8.70 5.43 -0.31
C GLN A 62 -9.22 6.02 1.01
N ALA A 63 -9.84 5.21 1.86
CA ALA A 63 -10.33 5.66 3.17
C ALA A 63 -9.19 6.10 4.09
N ASN A 64 -8.01 5.47 3.98
CA ASN A 64 -6.84 5.72 4.80
C ASN A 64 -5.72 6.49 4.06
N GLN A 65 -6.01 7.11 2.91
CA GLN A 65 -5.00 7.66 2.01
C GLN A 65 -4.15 8.72 2.70
N ALA A 66 -4.79 9.63 3.44
CA ALA A 66 -4.09 10.70 4.17
C ALA A 66 -3.10 10.13 5.19
N MET A 67 -3.52 9.14 5.99
CA MET A 67 -2.65 8.48 6.97
C MET A 67 -1.48 7.75 6.30
N LEU A 68 -1.71 7.07 5.18
CA LEU A 68 -0.67 6.35 4.44
C LEU A 68 0.35 7.31 3.80
N LEU A 69 -0.11 8.46 3.30
CA LEU A 69 0.78 9.52 2.80
C LEU A 69 1.62 10.12 3.93
N GLU A 70 1.02 10.38 5.08
CA GLU A 70 1.73 10.91 6.26
C GLU A 70 2.80 9.92 6.75
N LYS A 71 2.48 8.61 6.77
CA LYS A 71 3.43 7.54 7.06
C LYS A 71 4.54 7.41 6.00
N TRP A 72 4.23 7.68 4.74
CA TRP A 72 5.22 7.66 3.67
C TRP A 72 6.23 8.80 3.88
N ASP A 73 5.73 10.00 4.14
CA ASP A 73 6.57 11.16 4.45
C ASP A 73 7.46 10.90 5.67
N ASP A 74 6.88 10.45 6.80
CA ASP A 74 7.60 10.08 8.02
C ASP A 74 8.70 9.03 7.78
N TYR A 75 8.45 8.06 6.88
CA TYR A 75 9.38 6.97 6.59
C TYR A 75 10.55 7.39 5.67
N PHE A 76 10.34 8.36 4.77
CA PHE A 76 11.34 8.79 3.78
C PHE A 76 11.93 10.19 4.04
N SER A 77 11.45 10.88 5.07
CA SER A 77 11.93 12.21 5.47
C SER A 77 13.23 12.20 6.30
N ASP A 78 13.91 11.05 6.43
CA ASP A 78 15.25 10.91 7.06
C ASP A 78 16.39 10.71 6.02
#